data_AF-D6GV82-F1
#
_entry.id   AF-D6GV82-F1
#
_cell.length_a   1.000
_cell.length_b   1.000
_cell.length_c   1.000
_cell.angle_alpha   90.00
_cell.angle_beta   90.00
_cell.angle_gamma   90.00
#
_symmetry.space_group_name_H-M   'P 1'
#
loop_
_entity.id
_entity.type
_entity.pdbx_description
1 polymer ?
#
loop_
_entity_poly.entity_id
_entity_poly.type
_entity_poly.pdbx_seq_one_letter_code
_entity_poly.pdbx_strand_id
1 'polypeptide(L)'
;MKKKEENELKTSESLMRNGNILHAKECGHKPPISGMIEGCVKKMSLAQDVLNKSHFKKTALISVSDRKGLVAFTKGLKKLGFSFVASGRNADYLEKHGIRALKTSRLTGWPPIMNPQGVKTIHPRIYGGIFVNPNKKDHLTDVRRYGIIPFNIVVCNFYPFERTITRRGFNHKDAIRNLDIGGPAMVRAAAKHYAYRTVLVDPADYTKVLKELREKEEVDMATRRLLSIKAFERCIEYDNSIVKYLKRVGYGM
;
A
#
# COMPACT_ATOMS: atom_id res chain seq x y z
N MET A 1 -3.90 10.68 -34.81
CA MET A 1 -3.89 10.49 -33.35
C MET A 1 -2.96 9.35 -32.91
N LYS A 2 -3.03 8.13 -33.46
CA LYS A 2 -2.15 6.99 -33.11
C LYS A 2 -0.63 7.27 -33.16
N LYS A 3 -0.12 7.98 -34.18
CA LYS A 3 1.31 8.34 -34.29
C LYS A 3 1.82 9.32 -33.23
N LYS A 4 0.93 10.13 -32.63
CA LYS A 4 1.30 11.11 -31.60
C LYS A 4 1.42 10.43 -30.22
N GLU A 5 0.52 9.49 -29.94
CA GLU A 5 0.53 8.66 -28.72
C GLU A 5 1.74 7.69 -28.69
N GLU A 6 2.11 7.09 -29.82
CA GLU A 6 3.32 6.25 -29.91
C GLU A 6 4.62 7.05 -29.68
N ASN A 7 4.68 8.30 -30.13
CA ASN A 7 5.85 9.16 -29.90
C ASN A 7 5.93 9.63 -28.43
N GLU A 8 4.80 9.90 -27.78
CA GLU A 8 4.77 10.25 -26.35
C GLU A 8 5.16 9.06 -25.46
N LEU A 9 4.74 7.83 -25.80
CA LEU A 9 5.16 6.61 -25.10
C LEU A 9 6.68 6.39 -25.20
N LYS A 10 7.24 6.47 -26.43
CA LYS A 10 8.69 6.32 -26.64
C LYS A 10 9.50 7.37 -25.90
N THR A 11 8.96 8.59 -25.78
CA THR A 11 9.60 9.68 -25.03
C THR A 11 9.56 9.42 -23.52
N SER A 12 8.46 8.87 -23.01
CA SER A 12 8.33 8.50 -21.59
C SER A 12 9.25 7.35 -21.18
N GLU A 13 9.44 6.34 -22.05
CA GLU A 13 10.37 5.24 -21.83
C GLU A 13 11.83 5.70 -21.87
N SER A 14 12.15 6.63 -22.78
CA SER A 14 13.47 7.28 -22.86
C SER A 14 13.78 8.09 -21.59
N LEU A 15 12.81 8.86 -21.09
CA LEU A 15 12.94 9.67 -19.87
C LEU A 15 13.12 8.79 -18.61
N MET A 16 12.41 7.66 -18.52
CA MET A 16 12.56 6.71 -17.40
C MET A 16 13.90 5.96 -17.43
N ARG A 17 14.39 5.62 -18.63
CA ARG A 17 15.75 5.06 -18.79
C ARG A 17 16.81 6.08 -18.41
N ASN A 18 16.68 7.32 -18.89
CA ASN A 18 17.67 8.36 -18.63
C ASN A 18 17.65 8.87 -17.18
N GLY A 19 16.48 8.92 -16.53
CA GLY A 19 16.35 9.29 -15.11
C GLY A 19 17.02 8.28 -14.16
N ASN A 20 16.91 6.98 -14.45
CA ASN A 20 17.62 5.94 -13.69
C ASN A 20 19.14 5.94 -13.95
N ILE A 21 19.58 6.37 -15.14
CA ILE A 21 21.01 6.48 -15.49
C ILE A 21 21.64 7.72 -14.81
N LEU A 22 20.91 8.84 -14.74
CA LEU A 22 21.37 10.06 -14.08
C LEU A 22 21.57 9.84 -12.56
N HIS A 23 20.62 9.16 -11.90
CA HIS A 23 20.73 8.86 -10.47
C HIS A 23 21.87 7.87 -10.13
N ALA A 24 22.26 7.00 -11.07
CA ALA A 24 23.39 6.08 -10.91
C ALA A 24 24.76 6.77 -11.11
N LYS A 25 24.82 7.79 -11.99
CA LYS A 25 26.05 8.57 -12.24
C LYS A 25 26.42 9.48 -11.06
N GLU A 26 25.45 10.00 -10.32
CA GLU A 26 25.69 10.86 -9.16
C GLU A 26 26.25 10.10 -7.94
N CYS A 27 26.13 8.77 -7.87
CA CYS A 27 26.57 7.95 -6.74
C CYS A 27 27.86 7.13 -6.98
N GLY A 28 28.59 7.37 -8.09
CA GLY A 28 29.93 6.79 -8.31
C GLY A 28 30.01 5.26 -8.39
N HIS A 29 28.89 4.55 -8.51
CA HIS A 29 28.88 3.09 -8.60
C HIS A 29 28.77 2.62 -10.07
N LYS A 30 29.78 1.86 -10.54
CA LYS A 30 29.73 1.12 -11.80
C LYS A 30 28.61 0.08 -11.72
N PRO A 31 27.61 0.05 -12.62
CA PRO A 31 26.54 -0.94 -12.54
C PRO A 31 26.96 -2.24 -13.25
N PRO A 32 26.64 -3.44 -12.71
CA PRO A 32 26.90 -4.70 -13.39
C PRO A 32 25.82 -4.90 -14.46
N ILE A 33 26.12 -4.46 -15.69
CA ILE A 33 25.15 -4.40 -16.79
C ILE A 33 25.45 -5.48 -17.82
N SER A 34 24.74 -6.60 -17.73
CA SER A 34 24.34 -7.38 -18.91
C SER A 34 23.24 -8.37 -18.51
N GLY A 35 23.51 -9.25 -17.53
CA GLY A 35 22.55 -10.27 -17.06
C GLY A 35 21.38 -9.74 -16.22
N MET A 36 21.52 -8.58 -15.55
CA MET A 36 20.41 -7.97 -14.80
C MET A 36 19.36 -7.33 -15.71
N ILE A 37 19.72 -6.91 -16.93
CA ILE A 37 18.78 -6.21 -17.83
C ILE A 37 17.77 -7.19 -18.43
N GLU A 38 18.19 -8.37 -18.90
CA GLU A 38 17.25 -9.36 -19.47
C GLU A 38 16.25 -9.91 -18.43
N GLY A 39 16.73 -10.12 -17.20
CA GLY A 39 15.87 -10.47 -16.07
C GLY A 39 14.91 -9.35 -15.68
N CYS A 40 15.34 -8.08 -15.79
CA CYS A 40 14.51 -6.89 -15.51
C CYS A 40 13.43 -6.70 -16.60
N VAL A 41 13.75 -6.96 -17.86
CA VAL A 41 12.81 -6.81 -19.01
C VAL A 41 11.65 -7.81 -18.93
N LYS A 42 11.87 -9.09 -18.57
CA LYS A 42 10.77 -10.03 -18.27
C LYS A 42 10.03 -9.70 -16.96
N LYS A 43 10.73 -9.18 -15.95
CA LYS A 43 10.15 -8.81 -14.64
C LYS A 43 9.44 -7.45 -14.62
N MET A 44 9.56 -6.64 -15.66
CA MET A 44 8.72 -5.44 -15.85
C MET A 44 7.30 -5.81 -16.26
N SER A 45 7.04 -7.00 -16.82
CA SER A 45 5.71 -7.35 -17.37
C SER A 45 4.56 -7.10 -16.40
N LEU A 46 4.60 -7.51 -15.13
CA LEU A 46 3.43 -7.31 -14.25
C LEU A 46 3.18 -5.84 -13.86
N ALA A 47 4.25 -5.08 -13.63
CA ALA A 47 4.11 -3.67 -13.27
C ALA A 47 3.68 -2.86 -14.50
N GLN A 48 4.31 -3.13 -15.66
CA GLN A 48 3.87 -2.61 -16.94
C GLN A 48 2.47 -3.12 -17.32
N ASP A 49 2.05 -4.33 -16.99
CA ASP A 49 0.70 -4.86 -17.28
C ASP A 49 -0.38 -4.17 -16.43
N VAL A 50 -0.01 -3.75 -15.22
CA VAL A 50 -0.86 -2.93 -14.34
C VAL A 50 -0.89 -1.48 -14.82
N LEU A 51 0.25 -0.94 -15.28
CA LEU A 51 0.37 0.45 -15.76
C LEU A 51 -0.18 0.63 -17.19
N ASN A 52 0.00 -0.33 -18.10
CA ASN A 52 -0.36 -0.27 -19.53
C ASN A 52 -1.83 -0.62 -19.79
N LYS A 53 -2.53 -1.29 -18.86
CA LYS A 53 -3.98 -1.54 -18.96
C LYS A 53 -4.80 -0.35 -18.43
N SER A 54 -4.33 0.89 -18.64
CA SER A 54 -4.89 2.11 -18.06
C SER A 54 -6.25 2.51 -18.66
N HIS A 55 -7.29 1.80 -18.24
CA HIS A 55 -8.48 2.45 -17.70
C HIS A 55 -8.44 2.18 -16.20
N PHE A 56 -8.28 3.22 -15.37
CA PHE A 56 -8.28 3.22 -13.89
C PHE A 56 -8.71 1.88 -13.24
N LYS A 57 -7.79 0.93 -13.14
CA LYS A 57 -8.13 -0.40 -12.64
C LYS A 57 -8.39 -0.34 -11.14
N LYS A 58 -9.54 -0.88 -10.74
CA LYS A 58 -9.91 -1.10 -9.33
C LYS A 58 -8.73 -1.76 -8.61
N THR A 59 -8.06 -1.07 -7.68
CA THR A 59 -6.87 -1.60 -6.99
C THR A 59 -7.03 -1.52 -5.49
N ALA A 60 -6.68 -2.62 -4.80
CA ALA A 60 -6.68 -2.71 -3.34
C ALA A 60 -5.24 -2.82 -2.80
N LEU A 61 -4.89 -1.94 -1.86
CA LEU A 61 -3.66 -2.02 -1.08
C LEU A 61 -3.93 -2.80 0.22
N ILE A 62 -3.12 -3.83 0.50
CA ILE A 62 -3.34 -4.75 1.63
C ILE A 62 -2.09 -4.79 2.52
N SER A 63 -2.25 -4.38 3.77
CA SER A 63 -1.24 -4.56 4.81
C SER A 63 -1.91 -4.81 6.15
N VAL A 64 -2.24 -6.08 6.40
CA VAL A 64 -2.92 -6.51 7.62
C VAL A 64 -2.02 -7.37 8.50
N SER A 65 -2.25 -7.28 9.81
CA SER A 65 -1.70 -8.16 10.83
C SER A 65 -2.65 -9.33 11.11
N ASP A 66 -3.94 -9.05 11.28
CA ASP A 66 -5.01 -10.05 11.35
C ASP A 66 -5.56 -10.33 9.94
N ARG A 67 -5.53 -11.61 9.56
CA ARG A 67 -5.93 -12.10 8.23
C ARG A 67 -7.32 -12.74 8.23
N LYS A 68 -8.07 -12.66 9.33
CA LYS A 68 -9.45 -13.16 9.41
C LYS A 68 -10.26 -12.62 8.23
N GLY A 69 -10.94 -13.52 7.51
CA GLY A 69 -11.78 -13.17 6.36
C GLY A 69 -11.05 -12.65 5.11
N LEU A 70 -9.72 -12.42 5.16
CA LEU A 70 -8.98 -11.75 4.07
C LEU A 70 -9.07 -12.50 2.74
N VAL A 71 -8.99 -13.83 2.76
CA VAL A 71 -9.04 -14.66 1.54
C VAL A 71 -10.42 -14.58 0.90
N ALA A 72 -11.50 -14.70 1.67
CA ALA A 72 -12.86 -14.57 1.16
C ALA A 72 -13.10 -13.16 0.60
N PHE A 73 -12.64 -12.13 1.32
CA PHE A 73 -12.76 -10.74 0.90
C PHE A 73 -12.04 -10.48 -0.43
N THR A 74 -10.77 -10.88 -0.53
CA THR A 74 -9.96 -10.69 -1.74
C THR A 74 -10.43 -11.52 -2.93
N LYS A 75 -10.95 -12.74 -2.71
CA LYS A 75 -11.66 -13.48 -3.78
C LYS A 75 -12.89 -12.73 -4.27
N GLY A 76 -13.65 -12.13 -3.36
CA GLY A 76 -14.80 -11.27 -3.70
C GLY A 76 -14.38 -10.07 -4.55
N LEU A 77 -13.36 -9.34 -4.13
CA LEU A 77 -12.81 -8.20 -4.88
C LEU A 77 -12.27 -8.63 -6.25
N LYS A 78 -11.60 -9.79 -6.34
CA LYS A 78 -11.06 -10.33 -7.59
C LYS A 78 -12.18 -10.55 -8.63
N LYS A 79 -13.34 -11.07 -8.20
CA LYS A 79 -14.52 -11.25 -9.07
C LYS A 79 -15.05 -9.92 -9.60
N LEU A 80 -14.84 -8.82 -8.87
CA LEU A 80 -15.22 -7.46 -9.25
C LEU A 80 -14.13 -6.73 -10.05
N GLY A 81 -13.10 -7.45 -10.51
CA GLY A 81 -12.03 -6.88 -11.34
C GLY A 81 -10.90 -6.20 -10.56
N PHE A 82 -10.84 -6.34 -9.24
CA PHE A 82 -9.77 -5.72 -8.47
C PHE A 82 -8.41 -6.41 -8.68
N SER A 83 -7.37 -5.58 -8.76
CA SER A 83 -5.98 -5.98 -8.64
C SER A 83 -5.46 -5.68 -7.23
N PHE A 84 -4.41 -6.39 -6.79
CA PHE A 84 -3.92 -6.31 -5.41
C PHE A 84 -2.47 -5.86 -5.36
N VAL A 85 -2.19 -4.91 -4.47
CA VAL A 85 -0.84 -4.60 -3.98
C VAL A 85 -0.80 -4.98 -2.50
N ALA A 86 0.22 -5.71 -2.06
CA ALA A 86 0.29 -6.16 -0.68
C ALA A 86 1.70 -6.11 -0.10
N SER A 87 1.80 -5.89 1.22
CA SER A 87 3.07 -6.04 1.93
C SER A 87 3.59 -7.48 1.82
N GLY A 88 4.90 -7.69 1.88
CA GLY A 88 5.55 -8.97 1.50
C GLY A 88 4.86 -10.23 2.04
N ARG A 89 4.71 -10.33 3.36
CA ARG A 89 4.05 -11.48 4.00
C ARG A 89 2.57 -11.64 3.63
N ASN A 90 1.88 -10.53 3.33
CA ASN A 90 0.48 -10.58 2.89
C ASN A 90 0.37 -10.99 1.43
N ALA A 91 1.29 -10.55 0.57
CA ALA A 91 1.38 -11.04 -0.80
C ALA A 91 1.63 -12.56 -0.83
N ASP A 92 2.59 -13.05 -0.04
CA ASP A 92 2.89 -14.49 0.06
C ASP A 92 1.67 -15.29 0.57
N TYR A 93 0.97 -14.74 1.56
CA TYR A 93 -0.25 -15.37 2.10
C TYR A 93 -1.38 -15.45 1.06
N LEU A 94 -1.60 -14.38 0.29
CA LEU A 94 -2.60 -14.36 -0.78
C LEU A 94 -2.23 -15.31 -1.92
N GLU A 95 -0.94 -15.38 -2.27
CA GLU A 95 -0.43 -16.27 -3.33
C GLU A 95 -0.65 -17.74 -2.99
N LYS A 96 -0.43 -18.15 -1.74
CA LYS A 96 -0.78 -19.49 -1.24
C LYS A 96 -2.26 -19.87 -1.40
N HIS A 97 -3.14 -18.88 -1.57
CA HIS A 97 -4.57 -19.08 -1.78
C HIS A 97 -5.02 -18.80 -3.23
N GLY A 98 -4.08 -18.75 -4.18
CA GLY A 98 -4.37 -18.54 -5.61
C GLY A 98 -4.71 -17.10 -5.97
N ILE A 99 -4.31 -16.13 -5.14
CA ILE A 99 -4.59 -14.70 -5.33
C ILE A 99 -3.28 -13.96 -5.56
N ARG A 100 -3.03 -13.58 -6.81
CA ARG A 100 -1.82 -12.83 -7.20
C ARG A 100 -1.89 -11.41 -6.65
N ALA A 101 -0.85 -11.00 -5.94
CA ALA A 101 -0.67 -9.63 -5.46
C ALA A 101 0.73 -9.11 -5.80
N LEU A 102 0.81 -7.85 -6.22
CA LEU A 102 2.09 -7.15 -6.41
C LEU A 102 2.67 -6.80 -5.04
N LYS A 103 3.89 -7.27 -4.75
CA LYS A 103 4.60 -6.91 -3.51
C LYS A 103 4.90 -5.40 -3.48
N THR A 104 4.69 -4.76 -2.33
CA THR A 104 4.99 -3.34 -2.14
C THR A 104 6.45 -3.02 -2.47
N SER A 105 7.41 -3.87 -2.10
CA SER A 105 8.83 -3.68 -2.43
C SER A 105 9.10 -3.64 -3.93
N ARG A 106 8.34 -4.41 -4.72
CA ARG A 106 8.44 -4.39 -6.19
C ARG A 106 7.80 -3.14 -6.77
N LEU A 107 6.70 -2.66 -6.18
CA LEU A 107 6.07 -1.40 -6.56
C LEU A 107 6.99 -0.20 -6.28
N THR A 108 7.58 -0.16 -5.10
CA THR A 108 8.47 0.94 -4.70
C THR A 108 9.81 0.86 -5.42
N GLY A 109 10.28 -0.34 -5.74
CA GLY A 109 11.66 -0.57 -6.20
C GLY A 109 12.66 -0.65 -5.04
N TRP A 110 12.18 -0.59 -3.80
CA TRP A 110 13.00 -0.60 -2.58
C TRP A 110 12.73 -1.85 -1.76
N PRO A 111 13.78 -2.60 -1.34
CA PRO A 111 13.61 -3.64 -0.35
C PRO A 111 13.22 -3.03 1.01
N PRO A 112 12.63 -3.82 1.94
CA PRO A 112 12.52 -3.39 3.32
C PRO A 112 13.90 -3.10 3.92
N ILE A 113 14.12 -1.88 4.42
CA ILE A 113 15.39 -1.42 5.03
C ILE A 113 15.25 -1.23 6.53
N MET A 114 16.30 -1.40 7.35
CA MET A 114 16.26 -1.28 8.83
C MET A 114 15.42 -2.37 9.53
N ASN A 115 15.55 -3.63 9.08
CA ASN A 115 14.85 -4.77 9.67
C ASN A 115 15.22 -5.02 11.15
N PRO A 116 14.32 -5.59 11.98
CA PRO A 116 13.02 -6.17 11.60
C PRO A 116 11.84 -5.18 11.40
N GLN A 117 11.96 -3.95 11.91
CA GLN A 117 10.91 -2.89 11.95
C GLN A 117 10.85 -2.02 10.71
N GLY A 118 11.85 -2.20 9.86
CA GLY A 118 12.22 -1.37 8.76
C GLY A 118 11.14 -0.66 7.96
N VAL A 119 11.51 0.44 7.32
CA VAL A 119 10.64 1.17 6.40
C VAL A 119 10.23 0.23 5.25
N LYS A 120 8.94 -0.14 5.20
CA LYS A 120 8.39 -1.05 4.15
C LYS A 120 7.39 -0.35 3.24
N THR A 121 6.57 0.53 3.80
CA THR A 121 5.41 1.12 3.11
C THR A 121 5.42 2.64 3.04
N ILE A 122 6.31 3.31 3.78
CA ILE A 122 6.49 4.78 3.76
C ILE A 122 7.26 5.16 2.50
N HIS A 123 6.53 5.33 1.40
CA HIS A 123 7.11 5.63 0.09
C HIS A 123 6.16 6.47 -0.77
N PRO A 124 6.65 7.46 -1.54
CA PRO A 124 5.82 8.33 -2.38
C PRO A 124 4.92 7.56 -3.36
N ARG A 125 5.38 6.46 -3.96
CA ARG A 125 4.52 5.62 -4.83
C ARG A 125 3.31 4.99 -4.12
N ILE A 126 3.41 4.73 -2.82
CA ILE A 126 2.28 4.18 -2.04
C ILE A 126 1.36 5.31 -1.63
N TYR A 127 1.89 6.35 -1.00
CA TYR A 127 1.09 7.47 -0.49
C TYR A 127 0.50 8.33 -1.61
N GLY A 128 1.20 8.49 -2.73
CA GLY A 128 0.67 9.07 -3.95
C GLY A 128 -0.56 8.28 -4.43
N GLY A 129 -0.49 6.96 -4.47
CA GLY A 129 -1.64 6.11 -4.83
C GLY A 129 -2.86 6.33 -3.93
N ILE A 130 -2.62 6.57 -2.63
CA ILE A 130 -3.65 6.90 -1.66
C ILE A 130 -4.18 8.33 -1.87
N PHE A 131 -3.34 9.32 -2.12
CA PHE A 131 -3.71 10.74 -2.18
C PHE A 131 -4.21 11.24 -3.55
N VAL A 132 -4.06 10.46 -4.62
CA VAL A 132 -4.50 10.87 -5.96
C VAL A 132 -5.99 11.24 -5.95
N ASN A 133 -6.27 12.50 -6.29
CA ASN A 133 -7.61 12.96 -6.59
C ASN A 133 -7.82 12.77 -8.11
N PRO A 134 -8.76 11.90 -8.54
CA PRO A 134 -8.97 11.62 -9.96
C PRO A 134 -9.47 12.86 -10.74
N ASN A 135 -9.98 13.89 -10.06
CA ASN A 135 -10.51 15.10 -10.68
C ASN A 135 -9.46 16.22 -10.81
N LYS A 136 -8.22 16.02 -10.33
CA LYS A 136 -7.15 17.03 -10.41
C LYS A 136 -6.12 16.67 -11.48
N LYS A 137 -6.01 17.51 -12.52
CA LYS A 137 -5.07 17.31 -13.65
C LYS A 137 -3.62 17.14 -13.21
N ASP A 138 -3.16 17.90 -12.22
CA ASP A 138 -1.77 17.81 -11.73
C ASP A 138 -1.50 16.46 -11.06
N HIS A 139 -2.45 15.95 -10.26
CA HIS A 139 -2.32 14.61 -9.66
C HIS A 139 -2.25 13.52 -10.74
N LEU A 140 -3.05 13.63 -11.81
CA LEU A 140 -3.01 12.68 -12.93
C LEU A 140 -1.68 12.76 -13.70
N THR A 141 -1.10 13.94 -13.79
CA THR A 141 0.22 14.15 -14.39
C THR A 141 1.31 13.50 -13.55
N ASP A 142 1.29 13.68 -12.23
CA ASP A 142 2.21 13.00 -11.32
C ASP A 142 2.06 11.47 -11.36
N VAL A 143 0.82 10.98 -11.46
CA VAL A 143 0.54 9.55 -11.60
C VAL A 143 1.25 8.95 -12.80
N ARG A 144 1.13 9.59 -13.96
CA ARG A 144 1.80 9.16 -15.20
C ARG A 144 3.31 9.31 -15.08
N ARG A 145 3.77 10.48 -14.63
CA ARG A 145 5.20 10.83 -14.57
C ARG A 145 5.99 9.89 -13.66
N TYR A 146 5.43 9.53 -12.51
CA TYR A 146 6.14 8.76 -11.49
C TYR A 146 5.72 7.28 -11.42
N GLY A 147 4.83 6.84 -12.32
CA GLY A 147 4.33 5.46 -12.38
C GLY A 147 3.59 5.06 -11.11
N ILE A 148 2.72 5.94 -10.60
CA ILE A 148 1.97 5.70 -9.36
C ILE A 148 0.72 4.87 -9.69
N ILE A 149 0.41 3.88 -8.84
CA ILE A 149 -0.83 3.11 -8.95
C ILE A 149 -1.86 3.70 -7.98
N PRO A 150 -2.99 4.27 -8.45
CA PRO A 150 -4.06 4.70 -7.57
C PRO A 150 -4.70 3.53 -6.84
N PHE A 151 -5.05 3.72 -5.57
CA PHE A 151 -5.76 2.70 -4.77
C PHE A 151 -7.22 3.12 -4.57
N ASN A 152 -8.18 2.21 -4.74
CA ASN A 152 -9.58 2.49 -4.40
C ASN A 152 -9.90 2.01 -2.99
N ILE A 153 -9.28 0.90 -2.58
CA ILE A 153 -9.46 0.27 -1.27
C ILE A 153 -8.10 0.17 -0.58
N VAL A 154 -8.06 0.53 0.70
CA VAL A 154 -6.90 0.35 1.57
C VAL A 154 -7.34 -0.52 2.74
N VAL A 155 -6.85 -1.77 2.76
CA VAL A 155 -7.10 -2.73 3.84
C VAL A 155 -5.87 -2.75 4.74
N CYS A 156 -5.97 -2.15 5.91
CA CYS A 156 -4.86 -2.08 6.85
C CYS A 156 -5.35 -2.22 8.28
N ASN A 157 -4.88 -3.25 8.96
CA ASN A 157 -5.05 -3.42 10.39
C ASN A 157 -3.68 -3.68 11.02
N PHE A 158 -3.49 -3.10 12.20
CA PHE A 158 -2.26 -3.23 12.97
C PHE A 158 -2.58 -3.92 14.30
N TYR A 159 -1.64 -4.75 14.73
CA TYR A 159 -1.81 -5.60 15.91
C TYR A 159 -2.06 -4.72 17.15
N PRO A 160 -3.03 -5.06 18.03
CA PRO A 160 -3.26 -4.31 19.26
C PRO A 160 -1.98 -4.31 20.10
N PHE A 161 -1.43 -3.15 20.36
CA PHE A 161 -0.17 -3.02 21.09
C PHE A 161 -0.27 -3.60 22.51
N GLU A 162 -1.46 -3.55 23.11
CA GLU A 162 -1.76 -4.15 24.41
C GLU A 162 -1.47 -5.65 24.44
N ARG A 163 -1.80 -6.37 23.37
CA ARG A 163 -1.53 -7.82 23.27
C ARG A 163 -0.03 -8.11 23.12
N THR A 164 0.73 -7.14 22.62
CA THR A 164 2.17 -7.26 22.47
C THR A 164 2.86 -7.16 23.83
N ILE A 165 2.45 -6.20 24.66
CA ILE A 165 3.07 -5.91 25.96
C ILE A 165 2.63 -6.81 27.12
N THR A 166 1.58 -7.62 26.95
CA THR A 166 1.09 -8.57 27.97
C THR A 166 1.75 -9.95 27.89
N ARG A 167 2.58 -10.20 26.87
CA ARG A 167 3.31 -11.46 26.72
C ARG A 167 4.35 -11.61 27.83
N ARG A 168 4.45 -12.81 28.41
CA ARG A 168 5.44 -13.11 29.44
C ARG A 168 6.86 -12.97 28.86
N GLY A 169 7.75 -12.28 29.56
CA GLY A 169 9.15 -12.04 29.10
C GLY A 169 9.33 -10.85 28.16
N PHE A 170 8.30 -10.04 27.93
CA PHE A 170 8.39 -8.88 27.05
C PHE A 170 9.12 -7.71 27.74
N ASN A 171 10.27 -7.29 27.21
CA ASN A 171 11.05 -6.17 27.74
C ASN A 171 10.71 -4.85 27.03
N HIS A 172 11.21 -3.73 27.57
CA HIS A 172 10.96 -2.41 26.99
C HIS A 172 11.47 -2.26 25.56
N LYS A 173 12.66 -2.82 25.25
CA LYS A 173 13.21 -2.79 23.90
C LYS A 173 12.28 -3.50 22.92
N ASP A 174 11.66 -4.61 23.30
CA ASP A 174 10.70 -5.34 22.46
C ASP A 174 9.39 -4.57 22.29
N ALA A 175 8.93 -3.84 23.30
CA ALA A 175 7.76 -2.96 23.19
C ALA A 175 7.99 -1.82 22.20
N ILE A 176 9.06 -1.03 22.37
CA ILE A 176 9.42 0.04 21.43
C ILE A 176 9.59 -0.53 20.01
N ARG A 177 10.23 -1.70 19.92
CA ARG A 177 10.45 -2.40 18.65
C ARG A 177 9.15 -2.85 17.95
N ASN A 178 8.04 -3.02 18.65
CA ASN A 178 6.79 -3.45 18.03
C ASN A 178 5.79 -2.32 17.77
N LEU A 179 6.20 -1.06 17.98
CA LEU A 179 5.41 0.10 17.57
C LEU A 179 5.37 0.18 16.03
N ASP A 180 4.19 -0.06 15.47
CA ASP A 180 3.91 0.15 14.06
C ASP A 180 3.78 1.66 13.75
N ILE A 181 4.59 2.12 12.79
CA ILE A 181 4.54 3.47 12.22
C ILE A 181 3.79 3.47 10.88
N GLY A 182 4.05 2.48 10.05
CA GLY A 182 3.55 2.42 8.68
C GLY A 182 2.05 2.15 8.61
N GLY A 183 1.53 1.29 9.49
CA GLY A 183 0.11 0.98 9.60
C GLY A 183 -0.74 2.22 9.92
N PRO A 184 -0.54 2.88 11.07
CA PRO A 184 -1.26 4.10 11.41
C PRO A 184 -1.12 5.21 10.36
N ALA A 185 0.07 5.43 9.81
CA ALA A 185 0.27 6.44 8.76
C ALA A 185 -0.54 6.13 7.48
N MET A 186 -0.59 4.86 7.05
CA MET A 186 -1.38 4.43 5.90
C MET A 186 -2.89 4.57 6.14
N VAL A 187 -3.35 4.16 7.34
CA VAL A 187 -4.76 4.26 7.74
C VAL A 187 -5.21 5.72 7.79
N ARG A 188 -4.43 6.61 8.42
CA ARG A 188 -4.73 8.05 8.48
C ARG A 188 -4.77 8.68 7.09
N ALA A 189 -3.83 8.32 6.21
CA ALA A 189 -3.80 8.82 4.83
C ALA A 189 -5.07 8.41 4.05
N ALA A 190 -5.48 7.15 4.15
CA ALA A 190 -6.66 6.65 3.48
C ALA A 190 -7.95 7.23 4.06
N ALA A 191 -8.05 7.33 5.39
CA ALA A 191 -9.18 7.92 6.09
C ALA A 191 -9.37 9.40 5.72
N LYS A 192 -8.29 10.21 5.72
CA LYS A 192 -8.33 11.60 5.25
C LYS A 192 -8.93 11.73 3.84
N HIS A 193 -8.68 10.76 2.97
CA HIS A 193 -9.12 10.75 1.57
C HIS A 193 -10.38 9.93 1.30
N TYR A 194 -11.26 9.76 2.30
CA TYR A 194 -12.49 8.96 2.20
C TYR A 194 -13.45 9.36 1.07
N ALA A 195 -13.36 10.60 0.56
CA ALA A 195 -14.09 11.02 -0.64
C ALA A 195 -13.83 10.10 -1.85
N TYR A 196 -12.63 9.53 -1.94
CA TYR A 196 -12.18 8.69 -3.07
C TYR A 196 -11.60 7.32 -2.65
N ARG A 197 -11.46 7.07 -1.35
CA ARG A 197 -10.81 5.88 -0.80
C ARG A 197 -11.72 5.19 0.19
N THR A 198 -11.79 3.86 0.09
CA THR A 198 -12.42 3.04 1.13
C THR A 198 -11.32 2.48 2.02
N VAL A 199 -11.26 2.92 3.27
CA VAL A 199 -10.33 2.39 4.28
C VAL A 199 -11.02 1.29 5.08
N LEU A 200 -10.33 0.18 5.32
CA LEU A 200 -10.84 -0.96 6.07
C LEU A 200 -9.82 -1.37 7.13
N VAL A 201 -10.18 -1.14 8.40
CA VAL A 201 -9.34 -1.46 9.57
C VAL A 201 -9.82 -2.68 10.36
N ASP A 202 -11.02 -3.19 10.04
CA ASP A 202 -11.67 -4.30 10.75
C ASP A 202 -12.26 -5.30 9.73
N PRO A 203 -11.95 -6.60 9.84
CA PRO A 203 -12.56 -7.65 9.03
C PRO A 203 -14.09 -7.70 9.05
N ALA A 204 -14.74 -7.20 10.11
CA ALA A 204 -16.21 -7.18 10.20
C ALA A 204 -16.86 -6.36 9.07
N ASP A 205 -16.15 -5.37 8.52
CA ASP A 205 -16.68 -4.47 7.49
C ASP A 205 -16.57 -5.04 6.07
N TYR A 206 -15.84 -6.14 5.88
CA TYR A 206 -15.57 -6.75 4.57
C TYR A 206 -16.85 -7.14 3.83
N THR A 207 -17.81 -7.73 4.54
CA THR A 207 -19.08 -8.19 3.95
C THR A 207 -19.92 -7.02 3.46
N LYS A 208 -20.02 -5.94 4.26
CA LYS A 208 -20.76 -4.74 3.88
C LYS A 208 -20.16 -4.07 2.64
N VAL A 209 -18.83 -3.88 2.64
CA VAL A 209 -18.14 -3.27 1.49
C VAL A 209 -18.27 -4.12 0.23
N LEU A 210 -18.15 -5.45 0.33
CA LEU A 210 -18.37 -6.31 -0.83
C LEU A 210 -19.80 -6.27 -1.35
N LYS A 211 -20.79 -6.16 -0.45
CA LYS A 211 -22.20 -6.04 -0.84
C LYS A 211 -22.41 -4.76 -1.65
N GLU A 212 -22.00 -3.61 -1.13
CA GLU A 212 -22.14 -2.32 -1.84
C GLU A 212 -21.42 -2.35 -3.20
N LEU A 213 -20.19 -2.86 -3.26
CA LEU A 213 -19.45 -2.97 -4.52
C LEU A 213 -20.11 -3.90 -5.55
N ARG A 214 -20.90 -4.90 -5.13
CA ARG A 214 -21.64 -5.78 -6.04
C ARG A 214 -22.92 -5.13 -6.56
N GLU A 215 -23.61 -4.40 -5.69
CA GLU A 215 -24.90 -3.79 -5.99
C GLU A 215 -24.76 -2.48 -6.74
N LYS A 216 -23.70 -1.71 -6.47
CA LYS A 216 -23.53 -0.32 -6.94
C LYS A 216 -22.23 -0.06 -7.68
N GLU A 217 -21.37 -1.08 -7.83
CA GLU A 217 -20.01 -0.98 -8.38
C GLU A 217 -19.02 -0.10 -7.61
N GLU A 218 -19.50 0.67 -6.64
CA GLU A 218 -18.77 1.52 -5.71
C GLU A 218 -19.25 1.34 -4.25
N VAL A 219 -18.47 1.88 -3.30
CA VAL A 219 -18.85 1.95 -1.87
C VAL A 219 -19.52 3.29 -1.64
N ASP A 220 -20.66 3.34 -0.96
CA ASP A 220 -21.39 4.60 -0.76
C ASP A 220 -20.54 5.63 -0.02
N MET A 221 -20.74 6.90 -0.35
CA MET A 221 -20.06 8.01 0.32
C MET A 221 -20.31 8.02 1.84
N ALA A 222 -21.53 7.70 2.26
CA ALA A 222 -21.89 7.55 3.67
C ALA A 222 -21.09 6.43 4.35
N THR A 223 -20.95 5.27 3.68
CA THR A 223 -20.14 4.15 4.20
C THR A 223 -18.66 4.50 4.26
N ARG A 224 -18.10 5.16 3.24
CA ARG A 224 -16.70 5.63 3.27
C ARG A 224 -16.46 6.61 4.43
N ARG A 225 -17.41 7.51 4.71
CA ARG A 225 -17.34 8.44 5.84
C ARG A 225 -17.33 7.71 7.19
N LEU A 226 -18.23 6.74 7.39
CA LEU A 226 -18.27 5.93 8.61
C LEU A 226 -16.98 5.13 8.81
N LEU A 227 -16.47 4.51 7.74
CA LEU A 227 -15.20 3.79 7.76
C LEU A 227 -14.01 4.70 8.07
N SER A 228 -14.04 5.96 7.61
CA SER A 228 -13.04 6.96 7.96
C SER A 228 -13.05 7.30 9.45
N ILE A 229 -14.23 7.46 10.05
CA ILE A 229 -14.38 7.73 11.48
C ILE A 229 -13.77 6.55 12.26
N LYS A 230 -14.22 5.33 11.95
CA LYS A 230 -13.71 4.09 12.56
C LYS A 230 -12.18 3.95 12.41
N ALA A 231 -11.63 4.34 11.27
CA ALA A 231 -10.19 4.31 11.02
C ALA A 231 -9.42 5.29 11.92
N PHE A 232 -9.93 6.51 12.13
CA PHE A 232 -9.31 7.47 13.06
C PHE A 232 -9.48 7.05 14.52
N GLU A 233 -10.65 6.54 14.91
CA GLU A 233 -10.88 5.96 16.24
C GLU A 233 -9.88 4.84 16.53
N ARG A 234 -9.65 3.96 15.55
CA ARG A 234 -8.66 2.88 15.68
C ARG A 234 -7.24 3.41 15.87
N CYS A 235 -6.88 4.53 15.25
CA CYS A 235 -5.58 5.18 15.49
C CYS A 235 -5.50 5.79 16.89
N ILE A 236 -6.59 6.43 17.37
CA ILE A 236 -6.68 6.98 18.73
C ILE A 236 -6.51 5.88 19.78
N GLU A 237 -7.21 4.76 19.64
CA GLU A 237 -7.07 3.60 20.52
C GLU A 237 -5.61 3.12 20.59
N TYR A 238 -4.98 3.00 19.43
CA TYR A 238 -3.61 2.55 19.32
C TYR A 238 -2.62 3.51 19.97
N ASP A 239 -2.71 4.81 19.67
CA ASP A 239 -1.82 5.82 20.27
C ASP A 239 -2.06 5.93 21.80
N ASN A 240 -3.31 5.83 22.26
CA ASN A 240 -3.63 5.80 23.69
C ASN A 240 -2.97 4.61 24.41
N SER A 241 -2.93 3.43 23.77
CA SER A 241 -2.26 2.25 24.32
C SER A 241 -0.76 2.45 24.48
N ILE A 242 -0.13 3.14 23.53
CA ILE A 242 1.29 3.50 23.54
C ILE A 242 1.56 4.48 24.69
N VAL A 243 0.75 5.54 24.79
CA VAL A 243 0.89 6.54 25.87
C VAL A 243 0.74 5.89 27.24
N LYS A 244 -0.27 5.03 27.44
CA LYS A 244 -0.46 4.30 28.70
C LYS A 244 0.75 3.44 29.05
N TYR A 245 1.31 2.74 28.07
CA TYR A 245 2.52 1.94 28.25
C TYR A 245 3.72 2.79 28.63
N LEU A 246 4.01 3.86 27.88
CA LEU A 246 5.15 4.75 28.11
C LEU A 246 5.07 5.44 29.48
N LYS A 247 3.87 5.84 29.92
CA LYS A 247 3.66 6.38 31.27
C LYS A 247 3.95 5.36 32.38
N ARG A 248 3.56 4.09 32.17
CA ARG A 248 3.79 3.02 33.14
C ARG A 248 5.27 2.66 33.27
N VAL A 249 6.00 2.67 32.17
CA VAL A 249 7.40 2.21 32.10
C VAL A 249 8.33 3.36 32.46
N GLY A 250 7.96 4.15 33.49
CA GLY A 250 8.61 5.39 33.90
C GLY A 250 10.09 5.40 33.54
N TYR A 251 10.51 6.38 32.71
CA TYR A 251 11.92 6.74 32.66
C TYR A 251 12.33 6.88 34.11
N GLY A 252 13.27 6.05 34.58
CA GLY A 252 13.77 6.18 35.95
C GLY A 252 14.15 7.64 36.16
N MET A 253 13.29 8.35 36.89
CA MET A 253 13.56 9.59 37.56
C MET A 253 13.68 9.23 39.03
#